data_AF-Q9NV06-F1
#
_entry.id   AF-Q9NV06-F1
#
_cell.length_a   1.000
_cell.length_b   1.000
_cell.length_c   1.000
_cell.angle_alpha   90.00
_cell.angle_beta   90.00
_cell.angle_gamma   90.00
#
_symmetry.space_group_name_H-M   'P 1'
#
loop_
_entity.id
_entity.type
_entity.pdbx_description
1 polymer ?
#
loop_
_entity_poly.entity_id
_entity_poly.type
_entity_poly.pdbx_seq_one_letter_code
_entity_poly.pdbx_strand_id
1 'polypeptide(L)'
;MKVKMLSRNPDNYVRETKLDLQRVPRNYDPALHPFEVPREYIRALNATKLERVFAKPFLASLDGHRDGVNCLAKHPEKLATVLSGACDGEVRIWNLTQRNCIRTIQAHEGFVRGICTRFCGTSFFTVGDDKTVKQWKMDGPGYGDEEEPLHTILGKTVYTGIDHHWKEAVFATCGQQVDIWDEQRTNPICSMTWGFDSISSVKFNPIETFLLGSCASDRNIVLYDMRQATPLKKVILDMRTNTICWNPMEAFIFTAANEDYNLYTFDMRALDTPVMVHMDHVSAVLDVDYSPTGKEFVSASFDKSIRIFPVDKSRSREVYHTKRMQHVICVKWTSDSKYIMCGSDEMNIRLWKANASEKLGVLTSREKAAKDYNQKLKEKFQHYPHIKRIARHRHLPKSIYSQIQEQRIMKEARRRKEVNRIKHSKPGSVPLVSEKKKHVVAVVK
;
A
#
# COMPACT_ATOMS: atom_id res chain seq x y z
N MET A 1 -64.78 35.86 -22.51
CA MET A 1 -63.65 35.64 -21.57
C MET A 1 -63.25 34.17 -21.67
N LYS A 2 -62.06 33.83 -22.21
CA LYS A 2 -61.61 32.43 -22.26
C LYS A 2 -61.02 32.06 -20.90
N VAL A 3 -61.85 31.53 -20.01
CA VAL A 3 -61.39 31.03 -18.70
C VAL A 3 -60.80 29.64 -18.90
N LYS A 4 -59.51 29.48 -18.64
CA LYS A 4 -58.84 28.18 -18.60
C LYS A 4 -58.29 27.98 -17.19
N MET A 5 -58.76 26.93 -16.52
CA MET A 5 -58.30 26.50 -15.20
C MET A 5 -57.37 25.29 -15.30
N LEU A 6 -56.49 25.10 -14.33
CA LEU A 6 -55.65 23.90 -14.24
C LEU A 6 -56.53 22.69 -13.92
N SER A 7 -56.79 21.83 -14.90
CA SER A 7 -57.44 20.53 -14.68
C SER A 7 -56.38 19.43 -14.56
N ARG A 8 -56.44 18.66 -13.46
CA ARG A 8 -55.56 17.51 -13.23
C ARG A 8 -56.39 16.23 -13.36
N ASN A 9 -56.27 15.53 -14.49
CA ASN A 9 -56.93 14.23 -14.65
C ASN A 9 -56.24 13.20 -13.72
N PRO A 10 -56.93 12.54 -12.77
CA PRO A 10 -56.36 11.49 -11.93
C PRO A 10 -55.65 10.39 -12.73
N ASP A 11 -56.14 10.04 -13.93
CA ASP A 11 -55.54 9.00 -14.78
C ASP A 11 -54.09 9.31 -15.19
N ASN A 12 -53.70 10.58 -15.20
CA ASN A 12 -52.33 10.98 -15.52
C ASN A 12 -51.35 10.72 -14.36
N TYR A 13 -51.86 10.61 -13.13
CA TYR A 13 -51.05 10.49 -11.91
C TYR A 13 -51.19 9.12 -11.23
N VAL A 14 -52.32 8.44 -11.44
CA VAL A 14 -52.61 7.12 -10.89
C VAL A 14 -52.11 6.05 -11.85
N ARG A 15 -51.74 4.89 -11.31
CA ARG A 15 -51.40 3.71 -12.10
C ARG A 15 -52.64 3.13 -12.76
N GLU A 16 -52.54 2.69 -14.02
CA GLU A 16 -53.64 2.06 -14.75
C GLU A 16 -53.87 0.63 -14.23
N THR A 17 -52.80 -0.13 -14.04
CA THR A 17 -52.85 -1.47 -13.44
C THR A 17 -52.09 -1.54 -12.11
N LYS A 18 -52.33 -2.60 -11.31
CA LYS A 18 -51.62 -2.80 -10.03
C LYS A 18 -50.11 -3.05 -10.21
N LEU A 19 -49.68 -3.52 -11.38
CA LEU A 19 -48.29 -3.88 -11.68
C LEU A 19 -47.47 -2.68 -12.18
N ASP A 20 -48.13 -1.61 -12.62
CA ASP A 20 -47.44 -0.44 -13.17
C ASP A 20 -46.73 0.37 -12.09
N LEU A 21 -45.63 0.99 -12.50
CA LEU A 21 -44.89 1.94 -11.68
C LEU A 21 -45.72 3.21 -11.47
N GLN A 22 -45.72 3.70 -10.23
CA GLN A 22 -46.35 4.98 -9.93
C GLN A 22 -45.65 6.12 -10.68
N ARG A 23 -46.44 6.91 -11.43
CA ARG A 23 -45.95 8.10 -12.13
C ARG A 23 -45.63 9.18 -11.11
N VAL A 24 -44.40 9.70 -11.12
CA VAL A 24 -43.94 10.78 -10.22
C VAL A 24 -43.58 12.01 -11.04
N PRO A 25 -44.46 13.00 -11.19
CA PRO A 25 -44.12 14.25 -11.88
C PRO A 25 -43.08 15.04 -11.07
N ARG A 26 -42.11 15.65 -11.75
CA ARG A 26 -41.06 16.45 -11.10
C ARG A 26 -41.08 17.86 -11.66
N ASN A 27 -41.14 18.86 -10.77
CA ASN A 27 -40.89 20.25 -11.11
C ASN A 27 -39.58 20.67 -10.44
N TYR A 28 -38.65 21.24 -11.21
CA TYR A 28 -37.30 21.60 -10.75
C TYR A 28 -37.16 23.07 -10.32
N ASP A 29 -38.27 23.81 -10.27
CA ASP A 29 -38.29 25.20 -9.78
C ASP A 29 -37.70 25.29 -8.36
N PRO A 30 -36.60 26.06 -8.14
CA PRO A 30 -35.99 26.25 -6.83
C PRO A 30 -36.98 26.75 -5.76
N ALA A 31 -38.02 27.50 -6.14
CA ALA A 31 -39.05 27.97 -5.22
C ALA A 31 -39.83 26.82 -4.55
N LEU A 32 -39.99 25.69 -5.25
CA LEU A 32 -40.63 24.48 -4.72
C LEU A 32 -39.70 23.63 -3.84
N HIS A 33 -38.40 23.93 -3.85
CA HIS A 33 -37.36 23.15 -3.19
C HIS A 33 -36.55 24.01 -2.21
N PRO A 34 -37.18 24.60 -1.17
CA PRO A 34 -36.47 25.43 -0.21
C PRO A 34 -35.39 24.64 0.56
N PHE A 35 -34.44 25.35 1.16
CA PHE A 35 -33.34 24.77 1.97
C PHE A 35 -32.48 23.75 1.21
N GLU A 36 -32.04 24.07 0.00
CA GLU A 36 -31.12 23.21 -0.75
C GLU A 36 -29.84 22.89 0.06
N VAL A 37 -29.11 23.92 0.48
CA VAL A 37 -27.83 23.75 1.19
C VAL A 37 -27.99 23.04 2.55
N PRO A 38 -28.95 23.41 3.45
CA PRO A 38 -29.16 22.67 4.69
C PRO A 38 -29.55 21.20 4.48
N ARG A 39 -30.38 20.90 3.47
CA ARG A 39 -30.74 19.50 3.16
C ARG A 39 -29.54 18.71 2.67
N GLU A 40 -28.72 19.29 1.79
CA GLU A 40 -27.48 18.66 1.35
C GLU A 40 -26.49 18.44 2.50
N TYR A 41 -26.34 19.42 3.39
CA TYR A 41 -25.49 19.29 4.57
C TYR A 41 -25.95 18.16 5.49
N ILE A 42 -27.24 18.04 5.77
CA ILE A 42 -27.80 16.94 6.58
C ILE A 42 -27.57 15.59 5.89
N ARG A 43 -27.73 15.52 4.56
CA ARG A 43 -27.42 14.31 3.79
C ARG A 43 -25.94 13.94 3.86
N ALA A 44 -25.04 14.91 3.72
CA ALA A 44 -23.59 14.70 3.88
C ALA A 44 -23.24 14.22 5.29
N LEU A 45 -23.84 14.83 6.33
CA LEU A 45 -23.66 14.43 7.72
C LEU A 45 -24.15 12.99 7.96
N ASN A 46 -25.35 12.65 7.47
CA ASN A 46 -25.88 11.28 7.58
C ASN A 46 -25.01 10.29 6.80
N ALA A 47 -24.54 10.64 5.61
CA ALA A 47 -23.62 9.82 4.84
C ALA A 47 -22.32 9.55 5.58
N THR A 48 -21.69 10.57 6.21
CA THR A 48 -20.49 10.34 7.03
C THR A 48 -20.76 9.44 8.24
N LYS A 49 -21.89 9.63 8.93
CA LYS A 49 -22.27 8.78 10.06
C LYS A 49 -22.47 7.33 9.62
N LEU A 50 -23.24 7.09 8.55
CA LEU A 50 -23.49 5.75 8.02
C LEU A 50 -22.19 5.08 7.58
N GLU A 51 -21.29 5.82 6.93
CA GLU A 51 -19.97 5.29 6.57
C GLU A 51 -19.18 4.81 7.79
N ARG A 52 -19.25 5.53 8.92
CA ARG A 52 -18.61 5.11 10.17
C ARG A 52 -19.29 3.87 10.79
N VAL A 53 -20.61 3.78 10.75
CA VAL A 53 -21.35 2.61 11.27
C VAL A 53 -21.04 1.36 10.44
N PHE A 54 -20.95 1.50 9.11
CA PHE A 54 -20.68 0.40 8.19
C PHE A 54 -19.20 0.13 7.96
N ALA A 55 -18.29 0.88 8.59
CA ALA A 55 -16.85 0.67 8.49
C ALA A 55 -16.44 -0.64 9.19
N LYS A 56 -16.49 -1.75 8.44
CA LYS A 56 -16.13 -3.11 8.87
C LYS A 56 -15.07 -3.65 7.93
N PRO A 57 -13.79 -3.29 8.14
CA PRO A 57 -12.74 -3.54 7.17
C PRO A 57 -12.20 -4.97 7.19
N PHE A 58 -12.16 -5.63 8.35
CA PHE A 58 -11.63 -6.99 8.49
C PHE A 58 -12.54 -7.98 7.74
N LEU A 59 -11.96 -8.81 6.86
CA LEU A 59 -12.70 -9.80 6.08
C LEU A 59 -12.43 -11.23 6.54
N ALA A 60 -11.15 -11.62 6.63
CA ALA A 60 -10.74 -12.97 6.98
C ALA A 60 -9.30 -13.02 7.52
N SER A 61 -9.00 -14.09 8.24
CA SER A 61 -7.64 -14.53 8.56
C SER A 61 -7.36 -15.81 7.75
N LEU A 62 -6.16 -15.91 7.19
CA LEU A 62 -5.63 -17.11 6.56
C LEU A 62 -4.60 -17.67 7.55
N ASP A 63 -5.03 -18.69 8.28
CA ASP A 63 -4.25 -19.29 9.35
C ASP A 63 -3.53 -20.52 8.80
N GLY A 64 -2.28 -20.72 9.17
CA GLY A 64 -1.57 -21.95 8.79
C GLY A 64 -0.08 -21.98 9.05
N HIS A 65 0.63 -20.86 8.86
CA HIS A 65 2.08 -20.81 9.12
C HIS A 65 2.38 -21.11 10.58
N ARG A 66 3.56 -21.70 10.83
CA ARG A 66 4.03 -22.02 12.18
C ARG A 66 4.92 -20.92 12.76
N ASP A 67 5.48 -20.07 11.91
CA ASP A 67 6.27 -18.91 12.29
C ASP A 67 5.79 -17.63 11.56
N GLY A 68 6.32 -16.47 11.95
CA GLY A 68 5.94 -15.16 11.42
C GLY A 68 6.04 -15.06 9.90
N VAL A 69 5.12 -14.31 9.28
CA VAL A 69 5.10 -14.15 7.82
C VAL A 69 5.97 -12.96 7.43
N ASN A 70 7.11 -13.26 6.81
CA ASN A 70 8.11 -12.26 6.46
C ASN A 70 7.85 -11.63 5.08
N CYS A 71 7.35 -12.40 4.11
CA CYS A 71 7.14 -11.91 2.74
C CYS A 71 5.82 -12.39 2.12
N LEU A 72 5.29 -11.57 1.22
CA LEU A 72 4.06 -11.82 0.45
C LEU A 72 4.30 -11.48 -1.03
N ALA A 73 3.79 -12.32 -1.92
CA ALA A 73 3.78 -12.05 -3.36
C ALA A 73 2.41 -12.35 -3.96
N LYS A 74 2.00 -11.52 -4.91
CA LYS A 74 0.75 -11.67 -5.68
C LYS A 74 1.05 -12.33 -7.01
N HIS A 75 0.15 -13.19 -7.48
CA HIS A 75 0.24 -13.68 -8.84
C HIS A 75 -0.10 -12.57 -9.85
N PRO A 76 0.61 -12.47 -10.98
CA PRO A 76 0.37 -11.42 -11.97
C PRO A 76 -0.98 -11.54 -12.67
N GLU A 77 -1.35 -12.74 -13.12
CA GLU A 77 -2.61 -12.97 -13.86
C GLU A 77 -3.80 -13.40 -12.97
N LYS A 78 -3.59 -14.42 -12.13
CA LYS A 78 -4.62 -15.01 -11.25
C LYS A 78 -4.87 -14.13 -10.03
N LEU A 79 -5.98 -13.38 -10.04
CA LEU A 79 -6.40 -12.48 -8.94
C LEU A 79 -6.54 -13.17 -7.57
N ALA A 80 -6.89 -14.46 -7.56
CA ALA A 80 -7.21 -15.19 -6.33
C ALA A 80 -5.99 -15.85 -5.67
N THR A 81 -4.86 -15.98 -6.38
CA THR A 81 -3.71 -16.75 -5.87
C THR A 81 -2.64 -15.84 -5.29
N VAL A 82 -2.20 -16.16 -4.07
CA VAL A 82 -1.21 -15.38 -3.32
C VAL A 82 -0.20 -16.32 -2.70
N LEU A 83 1.06 -15.88 -2.66
CA LEU A 83 2.17 -16.60 -2.05
C LEU A 83 2.59 -15.90 -0.77
N SER A 84 3.03 -16.67 0.20
CA SER A 84 3.55 -16.17 1.47
C SER A 84 4.73 -17.01 1.93
N GLY A 85 5.76 -16.37 2.47
CA GLY A 85 6.92 -17.02 3.05
C GLY A 85 7.03 -16.71 4.53
N ALA A 86 7.22 -17.75 5.33
CA ALA A 86 7.42 -17.65 6.75
C ALA A 86 8.90 -17.69 7.15
N CYS A 87 9.16 -17.39 8.41
CA CYS A 87 10.49 -17.38 9.00
C CYS A 87 11.07 -18.80 9.20
N ASP A 88 10.24 -19.83 9.18
CA ASP A 88 10.60 -21.26 9.29
C ASP A 88 11.05 -21.89 7.96
N GLY A 89 10.99 -21.15 6.85
CA GLY A 89 11.33 -21.66 5.53
C GLY A 89 10.14 -22.20 4.74
N GLU A 90 8.94 -22.25 5.34
CA GLU A 90 7.72 -22.68 4.64
C GLU A 90 7.23 -21.58 3.68
N VAL A 91 6.92 -21.98 2.45
CA VAL A 91 6.22 -21.17 1.47
C VAL A 91 4.84 -21.76 1.23
N ARG A 92 3.82 -20.91 1.33
CA ARG A 92 2.42 -21.33 1.14
C ARG A 92 1.78 -20.60 0.00
N ILE A 93 0.98 -21.33 -0.76
CA ILE A 93 0.15 -20.83 -1.85
C ILE A 93 -1.30 -20.83 -1.39
N TRP A 94 -1.94 -19.67 -1.44
CA TRP A 94 -3.28 -19.44 -0.95
C TRP A 94 -4.25 -19.18 -2.09
N ASN A 95 -5.49 -19.66 -1.94
CA ASN A 95 -6.61 -19.22 -2.73
C ASN A 95 -7.48 -18.27 -1.90
N LEU A 96 -7.53 -17.00 -2.27
CA LEU A 96 -8.30 -15.97 -1.57
C LEU A 96 -9.82 -16.19 -1.64
N THR A 97 -10.32 -16.87 -2.67
CA THR A 97 -11.77 -17.09 -2.84
C THR A 97 -12.28 -18.14 -1.85
N GLN A 98 -11.59 -19.28 -1.76
CA GLN A 98 -11.89 -20.39 -0.85
C GLN A 98 -11.30 -20.18 0.55
N ARG A 99 -10.33 -19.26 0.70
CA ARG A 99 -9.62 -18.95 1.95
C ARG A 99 -8.87 -20.15 2.53
N ASN A 100 -8.41 -21.03 1.66
CA ASN A 100 -7.62 -22.20 2.00
C ASN A 100 -6.19 -22.08 1.49
N CYS A 101 -5.30 -22.81 2.14
CA CYS A 101 -3.96 -23.08 1.64
C CYS A 101 -4.09 -24.19 0.59
N ILE A 102 -3.66 -23.93 -0.64
CA ILE A 102 -3.65 -24.91 -1.73
C ILE A 102 -2.42 -25.82 -1.58
N ARG A 103 -1.25 -25.22 -1.32
CA ARG A 103 0.04 -25.93 -1.24
C ARG A 103 0.93 -25.34 -0.16
N THR A 104 1.71 -26.21 0.48
CA THR A 104 2.76 -25.86 1.44
C THR A 104 4.04 -26.52 0.98
N ILE A 105 5.09 -25.72 0.81
CA ILE A 105 6.40 -26.13 0.30
C ILE A 105 7.45 -25.80 1.34
N GLN A 106 8.28 -26.76 1.74
CA GLN A 106 9.47 -26.46 2.54
C GLN A 106 10.57 -25.97 1.61
N ALA A 107 10.70 -24.64 1.48
CA ALA A 107 11.59 -24.06 0.48
C ALA A 107 13.03 -23.92 0.98
N HIS A 108 13.23 -23.50 2.23
CA HIS A 108 14.57 -23.16 2.76
C HIS A 108 14.77 -23.71 4.18
N GLU A 109 16.03 -23.83 4.60
CA GLU A 109 16.40 -24.08 6.00
C GLU A 109 16.65 -22.73 6.69
N GLY A 110 15.56 -22.03 7.06
CA GLY A 110 15.61 -20.71 7.70
C GLY A 110 14.66 -19.69 7.05
N PHE A 111 14.88 -18.40 7.32
CA PHE A 111 13.94 -17.35 6.92
C PHE A 111 13.80 -17.26 5.40
N VAL A 112 12.56 -17.27 4.90
CA VAL A 112 12.28 -16.85 3.52
C VAL A 112 12.31 -15.32 3.47
N ARG A 113 13.41 -14.78 2.96
CA ARG A 113 13.67 -13.33 2.90
C ARG A 113 12.90 -12.65 1.78
N GLY A 114 12.72 -13.33 0.66
CA GLY A 114 12.02 -12.78 -0.49
C GLY A 114 11.29 -13.84 -1.30
N ILE A 115 10.15 -13.44 -1.86
CA ILE A 115 9.37 -14.23 -2.82
C ILE A 115 8.97 -13.30 -3.96
N CYS A 116 9.10 -13.78 -5.19
CA CYS A 116 8.59 -13.09 -6.36
C CYS A 116 8.01 -14.07 -7.38
N THR A 117 6.97 -13.67 -8.10
CA THR A 117 6.38 -14.45 -9.19
C THR A 117 6.97 -14.02 -10.52
N ARG A 118 7.20 -14.97 -11.42
CA ARG A 118 7.52 -14.67 -12.82
C ARG A 118 6.38 -13.90 -13.48
N PHE A 119 6.68 -13.00 -14.42
CA PHE A 119 5.67 -12.13 -15.08
C PHE A 119 4.52 -12.90 -15.74
N CYS A 120 4.79 -14.09 -16.28
CA CYS A 120 3.76 -14.96 -16.89
C CYS A 120 3.03 -15.85 -15.89
N GLY A 121 3.43 -15.87 -14.61
CA GLY A 121 2.76 -16.64 -13.57
C GLY A 121 2.92 -18.16 -13.66
N THR A 122 3.88 -18.68 -14.44
CA THR A 122 4.13 -20.13 -14.53
C THR A 122 5.05 -20.66 -13.42
N SER A 123 5.93 -19.80 -12.90
CA SER A 123 6.88 -20.11 -11.84
C SER A 123 7.03 -18.97 -10.84
N PHE A 124 7.61 -19.26 -9.68
CA PHE A 124 7.96 -18.28 -8.67
C PHE A 124 9.36 -18.56 -8.11
N PHE A 125 9.98 -17.54 -7.56
CA PHE A 125 11.32 -17.58 -7.00
C PHE A 125 11.26 -17.31 -5.50
N THR A 126 12.05 -18.04 -4.74
CA THR A 126 12.20 -17.91 -3.30
C THR A 126 13.66 -17.70 -2.97
N VAL A 127 13.90 -16.91 -1.93
CA VAL A 127 15.24 -16.57 -1.45
C VAL A 127 15.28 -16.75 0.07
N GLY A 128 16.33 -17.42 0.55
CA GLY A 128 16.49 -17.72 1.97
C GLY A 128 17.87 -17.41 2.56
N ASP A 129 17.96 -17.56 3.87
CA ASP A 129 19.20 -17.42 4.65
C ASP A 129 20.24 -18.53 4.34
N ASP A 130 19.80 -19.62 3.73
CA ASP A 130 20.63 -20.73 3.23
C ASP A 130 21.47 -20.36 1.99
N LYS A 131 21.46 -19.07 1.58
CA LYS A 131 22.18 -18.52 0.42
C LYS A 131 21.72 -19.11 -0.91
N THR A 132 20.53 -19.69 -0.97
CA THR A 132 19.99 -20.24 -2.21
C THR A 132 18.88 -19.37 -2.79
N VAL A 133 18.82 -19.34 -4.11
CA VAL A 133 17.64 -18.88 -4.86
C VAL A 133 17.03 -20.11 -5.50
N LYS A 134 15.78 -20.43 -5.16
CA LYS A 134 15.07 -21.59 -5.71
C LYS A 134 13.93 -21.13 -6.60
N GLN A 135 13.81 -21.74 -7.78
CA GLN A 135 12.70 -21.57 -8.70
C GLN A 135 11.73 -22.73 -8.56
N TRP A 136 10.45 -22.42 -8.42
CA TRP A 136 9.38 -23.38 -8.22
C TRP A 136 8.33 -23.24 -9.30
N LYS A 137 7.75 -24.36 -9.72
CA LYS A 137 6.58 -24.34 -10.60
C LYS A 137 5.35 -23.87 -9.82
N MET A 138 4.50 -23.03 -10.43
CA MET A 138 3.27 -22.55 -9.79
C MET A 138 2.19 -23.62 -9.68
N ASP A 139 2.13 -24.53 -10.65
CA ASP A 139 1.26 -25.70 -10.57
C ASP A 139 1.82 -26.72 -9.59
N GLY A 140 0.91 -27.43 -8.91
CA GLY A 140 1.29 -28.53 -8.02
C GLY A 140 2.03 -29.65 -8.77
N PRO A 141 2.83 -30.45 -8.05
CA PRO A 141 3.32 -31.72 -8.59
C PRO A 141 2.14 -32.62 -8.99
N GLY A 142 2.41 -33.59 -9.87
CA GLY A 142 1.47 -34.67 -10.11
C GLY A 142 1.20 -35.45 -8.82
N TYR A 143 0.12 -36.23 -8.79
CA TYR A 143 -0.14 -37.11 -7.65
C TYR A 143 0.99 -38.13 -7.50
N GLY A 144 1.78 -38.03 -6.42
CA GLY A 144 2.87 -38.94 -6.10
C GLY A 144 4.28 -38.42 -6.39
N ASP A 145 4.44 -37.26 -7.02
CA ASP A 145 5.76 -36.67 -7.24
C ASP A 145 6.18 -35.82 -6.03
N GLU A 146 7.46 -35.89 -5.66
CA GLU A 146 8.04 -35.00 -4.66
C GLU A 146 8.17 -33.57 -5.20
N GLU A 147 7.97 -32.57 -4.33
CA GLU A 147 8.14 -31.17 -4.72
C GLU A 147 9.61 -30.79 -4.79
N GLU A 148 10.19 -30.89 -5.99
CA GLU A 148 11.54 -30.42 -6.27
C GLU A 148 11.53 -29.03 -6.91
N PRO A 149 12.53 -28.18 -6.60
CA PRO A 149 12.71 -26.91 -7.29
C PRO A 149 13.17 -27.15 -8.74
N LEU A 150 12.61 -26.40 -9.69
CA LEU A 150 13.00 -26.44 -11.10
C LEU A 150 14.48 -26.07 -11.29
N HIS A 151 14.94 -25.08 -10.53
CA HIS A 151 16.32 -24.61 -10.57
C HIS A 151 16.72 -24.11 -9.18
N THR A 152 17.96 -24.39 -8.78
CA THR A 152 18.54 -23.90 -7.53
C THR A 152 19.87 -23.23 -7.83
N ILE A 153 19.97 -21.94 -7.52
CA ILE A 153 21.20 -21.15 -7.65
C ILE A 153 21.81 -21.00 -6.27
N LEU A 154 23.07 -21.40 -6.12
CA LEU A 154 23.83 -21.25 -4.88
C LEU A 154 24.63 -19.94 -4.90
N GLY A 155 24.29 -19.03 -3.99
CA GLY A 155 25.01 -17.78 -3.77
C GLY A 155 26.20 -17.94 -2.83
N LYS A 156 27.20 -17.06 -2.98
CA LYS A 156 28.32 -16.95 -2.02
C LYS A 156 27.88 -16.28 -0.72
N THR A 157 26.94 -15.35 -0.82
CA THR A 157 26.42 -14.49 0.26
C THR A 157 24.94 -14.75 0.49
N VAL A 158 24.44 -14.36 1.66
CA VAL A 158 23.01 -14.37 1.95
C VAL A 158 22.31 -13.31 1.10
N TYR A 159 21.16 -13.67 0.56
CA TYR A 159 20.31 -12.76 -0.19
C TYR A 159 19.17 -12.29 0.72
N THR A 160 18.89 -11.00 0.69
CA THR A 160 17.91 -10.30 1.55
C THR A 160 16.58 -10.04 0.86
N GLY A 161 16.53 -10.17 -0.46
CA GLY A 161 15.32 -9.89 -1.24
C GLY A 161 15.48 -10.21 -2.71
N ILE A 162 14.33 -10.27 -3.39
CA ILE A 162 14.21 -10.61 -4.80
C ILE A 162 13.05 -9.87 -5.43
N ASP A 163 13.19 -9.52 -6.70
CA ASP A 163 12.11 -9.04 -7.54
C ASP A 163 12.30 -9.49 -8.99
N HIS A 164 11.20 -9.63 -9.72
CA HIS A 164 11.21 -10.11 -11.10
C HIS A 164 10.87 -8.97 -12.05
N HIS A 165 11.51 -8.96 -13.20
CA HIS A 165 11.23 -8.00 -14.26
C HIS A 165 9.82 -8.24 -14.87
N TRP A 166 9.12 -7.18 -15.26
CA TRP A 166 7.69 -7.30 -15.62
C TRP A 166 7.42 -7.84 -17.04
N LYS A 167 8.44 -7.99 -17.90
CA LYS A 167 8.29 -8.42 -19.31
C LYS A 167 9.25 -9.52 -19.72
N GLU A 168 10.53 -9.31 -19.47
CA GLU A 168 11.62 -10.25 -19.76
C GLU A 168 11.86 -11.26 -18.63
N ALA A 169 12.50 -12.38 -18.96
CA ALA A 169 12.89 -13.46 -18.05
C ALA A 169 14.13 -13.13 -17.21
N VAL A 170 14.13 -11.93 -16.63
CA VAL A 170 15.23 -11.40 -15.83
C VAL A 170 14.71 -11.14 -14.42
N PHE A 171 15.52 -11.44 -13.41
CA PHE A 171 15.21 -11.11 -12.02
C PHE A 171 16.42 -10.49 -11.34
N ALA A 172 16.17 -9.74 -10.27
CA ALA A 172 17.21 -9.08 -9.48
C ALA A 172 17.15 -9.59 -8.05
N THR A 173 18.32 -9.92 -7.51
CA THR A 173 18.49 -10.30 -6.10
C THR A 173 19.31 -9.24 -5.38
N CYS A 174 19.00 -9.00 -4.11
CA CYS A 174 19.85 -8.20 -3.23
C CYS A 174 20.50 -9.04 -2.16
N GLY A 175 21.71 -8.63 -1.76
CA GLY A 175 22.43 -9.12 -0.60
C GLY A 175 23.48 -8.08 -0.21
N GLN A 176 24.76 -8.41 -0.38
CA GLN A 176 25.84 -7.41 -0.31
C GLN A 176 25.94 -6.54 -1.57
N GLN A 177 25.35 -7.00 -2.67
CA GLN A 177 25.30 -6.33 -3.96
C GLN A 177 23.95 -6.60 -4.63
N VAL A 178 23.63 -5.83 -5.68
CA VAL A 178 22.49 -6.14 -6.55
C VAL A 178 22.99 -6.97 -7.72
N ASP A 179 22.58 -8.23 -7.76
CA ASP A 179 22.89 -9.13 -8.85
C ASP A 179 21.67 -9.28 -9.76
N ILE A 180 21.90 -9.18 -11.06
CA ILE A 180 20.88 -9.36 -12.09
C ILE A 180 21.11 -10.73 -12.73
N TRP A 181 20.04 -11.51 -12.82
CA TRP A 181 20.05 -12.88 -13.28
C TRP A 181 19.15 -13.05 -14.49
N ASP A 182 19.59 -13.91 -15.38
CA ASP A 182 18.73 -14.51 -16.40
C ASP A 182 18.28 -15.87 -15.84
N GLU A 183 17.02 -16.25 -16.05
CA GLU A 183 16.50 -17.52 -15.52
C GLU A 183 17.23 -18.75 -16.03
N GLN A 184 17.81 -18.67 -17.23
CA GLN A 184 18.52 -19.80 -17.83
C GLN A 184 19.98 -19.91 -17.35
N ARG A 185 20.50 -18.91 -16.64
CA ARG A 185 21.91 -18.84 -16.25
C ARG A 185 22.09 -19.07 -14.76
N THR A 186 23.10 -19.88 -14.42
CA THR A 186 23.54 -20.12 -13.03
C THR A 186 24.47 -19.04 -12.49
N ASN A 187 24.99 -18.15 -13.37
CA ASN A 187 25.83 -17.02 -13.01
C ASN A 187 25.07 -15.71 -13.27
N PRO A 188 25.27 -14.67 -12.45
CA PRO A 188 24.62 -13.39 -12.67
C PRO A 188 25.11 -12.76 -13.98
N ILE A 189 24.22 -12.10 -14.72
CA ILE A 189 24.55 -11.31 -15.91
C ILE A 189 25.46 -10.14 -15.52
N CYS A 190 25.07 -9.44 -14.46
CA CYS A 190 25.74 -8.24 -13.99
C CYS A 190 25.62 -8.16 -12.47
N SER A 191 26.66 -7.64 -11.83
CA SER A 191 26.70 -7.36 -10.40
C SER A 191 26.96 -5.87 -10.22
N MET A 192 26.08 -5.20 -9.47
CA MET A 192 26.04 -3.75 -9.34
C MET A 192 26.32 -3.39 -7.89
N THR A 193 27.43 -2.69 -7.66
CA THR A 193 27.83 -2.18 -6.34
C THR A 193 28.12 -0.69 -6.41
N TRP A 194 27.70 0.05 -5.39
CA TRP A 194 28.16 1.44 -5.15
C TRP A 194 29.15 1.49 -3.97
N GLY A 195 29.20 0.45 -3.14
CA GLY A 195 29.99 0.38 -1.92
C GLY A 195 29.73 -0.93 -1.17
N PHE A 196 30.34 -1.07 0.01
CA PHE A 196 30.17 -2.24 0.89
C PHE A 196 28.97 -2.04 1.82
N ASP A 197 27.77 -2.01 1.26
CA ASP A 197 26.53 -1.81 2.02
C ASP A 197 25.63 -3.05 1.86
N SER A 198 25.02 -3.52 2.95
CA SER A 198 23.99 -4.56 2.85
C SER A 198 22.70 -3.97 2.31
N ILE A 199 22.20 -4.52 1.21
CA ILE A 199 20.99 -4.05 0.54
C ILE A 199 19.82 -4.81 1.13
N SER A 200 18.79 -4.12 1.62
CA SER A 200 17.64 -4.73 2.30
C SER A 200 16.53 -5.14 1.34
N SER A 201 16.29 -4.36 0.29
CA SER A 201 15.20 -4.63 -0.66
C SER A 201 15.53 -4.09 -2.05
N VAL A 202 14.99 -4.75 -3.07
CA VAL A 202 15.06 -4.36 -4.48
C VAL A 202 13.66 -4.41 -5.08
N LYS A 203 13.32 -3.43 -5.91
CA LYS A 203 12.08 -3.39 -6.69
C LYS A 203 12.27 -2.85 -8.10
N PHE A 204 11.75 -3.59 -9.08
CA PHE A 204 11.61 -3.16 -10.46
C PHE A 204 10.49 -2.14 -10.60
N ASN A 205 10.71 -1.19 -11.48
CA ASN A 205 9.67 -0.28 -11.91
C ASN A 205 8.70 -0.99 -12.87
N PRO A 206 7.38 -0.99 -12.59
CA PRO A 206 6.39 -1.68 -13.42
C PRO A 206 6.19 -1.05 -14.80
N ILE A 207 6.41 0.27 -14.94
CA ILE A 207 6.21 0.98 -16.21
C ILE A 207 7.49 0.97 -17.01
N GLU A 208 8.55 1.53 -16.43
CA GLU A 208 9.85 1.62 -17.09
C GLU A 208 10.73 0.46 -16.63
N THR A 209 10.51 -0.68 -17.27
CA THR A 209 10.90 -2.00 -16.74
C THR A 209 12.39 -2.18 -16.48
N PHE A 210 13.24 -1.40 -17.16
CA PHE A 210 14.70 -1.42 -16.99
C PHE A 210 15.18 -0.67 -15.74
N LEU A 211 14.31 0.10 -15.07
CA LEU A 211 14.68 0.81 -13.85
C LEU A 211 14.45 -0.04 -12.61
N LEU A 212 15.40 0.05 -11.69
CA LEU A 212 15.45 -0.66 -10.42
C LEU A 212 15.71 0.33 -9.29
N GLY A 213 15.04 0.13 -8.16
CA GLY A 213 15.32 0.84 -6.92
C GLY A 213 15.72 -0.14 -5.84
N SER A 214 16.77 0.18 -5.07
CA SER A 214 17.16 -0.59 -3.91
C SER A 214 17.27 0.27 -2.66
N CYS A 215 17.08 -0.36 -1.50
CA CYS A 215 17.36 0.21 -0.19
C CYS A 215 18.62 -0.44 0.38
N ALA A 216 19.56 0.35 0.88
CA ALA A 216 20.71 -0.14 1.64
C ALA A 216 20.55 0.16 3.14
N SER A 217 21.21 -0.65 3.97
CA SER A 217 21.30 -0.47 5.42
C SER A 217 21.80 0.90 5.82
N ASP A 218 22.67 1.47 4.98
CA ASP A 218 23.42 2.70 5.23
C ASP A 218 22.60 3.95 4.90
N ARG A 219 21.26 3.85 5.01
CA ARG A 219 20.28 4.92 4.77
C ARG A 219 20.23 5.40 3.33
N ASN A 220 20.72 4.57 2.43
CA ASN A 220 20.87 4.89 1.03
C ASN A 220 19.71 4.30 0.23
N ILE A 221 19.11 5.10 -0.64
CA ILE A 221 18.27 4.62 -1.73
C ILE A 221 19.11 4.72 -3.00
N VAL A 222 19.36 3.60 -3.67
CA VAL A 222 20.15 3.55 -4.91
C VAL A 222 19.23 3.19 -6.07
N LEU A 223 19.29 3.98 -7.15
CA LEU A 223 18.59 3.72 -8.39
C LEU A 223 19.57 3.11 -9.40
N TYR A 224 19.14 2.08 -10.12
CA TYR A 224 19.89 1.43 -11.19
C TYR A 224 19.11 1.48 -12.49
N ASP A 225 19.84 1.52 -13.60
CA ASP A 225 19.32 1.23 -14.93
C ASP A 225 19.91 -0.10 -15.37
N MET A 226 19.08 -1.02 -15.84
CA MET A 226 19.53 -2.29 -16.40
C MET A 226 20.30 -2.12 -17.72
N ARG A 227 20.05 -1.02 -18.45
CA ARG A 227 20.69 -0.73 -19.73
C ARG A 227 22.15 -0.31 -19.56
N GLN A 228 22.50 0.23 -18.39
CA GLN A 228 23.85 0.64 -18.04
C GLN A 228 24.35 -0.26 -16.91
N ALA A 229 25.51 -0.90 -17.06
CA ALA A 229 26.11 -1.68 -15.98
C ALA A 229 26.69 -0.81 -14.83
N THR A 230 26.21 0.43 -14.69
CA THR A 230 26.56 1.34 -13.61
C THR A 230 25.30 1.82 -12.89
N PRO A 231 25.32 1.92 -11.56
CA PRO A 231 24.22 2.54 -10.83
C PRO A 231 24.03 4.01 -11.25
N LEU A 232 22.78 4.49 -11.23
CA LEU A 232 22.43 5.82 -11.72
C LEU A 232 22.65 6.92 -10.68
N LYS A 233 21.98 6.82 -9.54
CA LYS A 233 21.94 7.88 -8.51
C LYS A 233 21.73 7.26 -7.14
N LYS A 234 22.20 7.95 -6.10
CA LYS A 234 22.06 7.55 -4.70
C LYS A 234 21.53 8.71 -3.85
N VAL A 235 20.50 8.44 -3.05
CA VAL A 235 19.92 9.39 -2.08
C VAL A 235 20.24 8.90 -0.68
N ILE A 236 20.81 9.76 0.15
CA ILE A 236 21.13 9.47 1.55
C ILE A 236 20.09 10.15 2.44
N LEU A 237 19.36 9.37 3.22
CA LEU A 237 18.39 9.86 4.20
C LEU A 237 18.96 9.88 5.62
N ASP A 238 18.26 10.52 6.55
CA ASP A 238 18.66 10.61 7.95
C ASP A 238 18.64 9.25 8.68
N MET A 239 17.66 8.40 8.34
CA MET A 239 17.43 7.06 8.89
C MET A 239 17.25 6.01 7.79
N ARG A 240 17.41 4.73 8.14
CA ARG A 240 17.43 3.63 7.15
C ARG A 240 16.06 3.41 6.50
N THR A 241 16.08 3.12 5.21
CA THR A 241 14.89 2.74 4.45
C THR A 241 14.76 1.24 4.41
N ASN A 242 13.60 0.72 4.80
CA ASN A 242 13.35 -0.71 4.82
C ASN A 242 12.97 -1.20 3.42
N THR A 243 11.97 -0.56 2.81
CA THR A 243 11.41 -0.94 1.51
C THR A 243 11.12 0.25 0.61
N ILE A 244 11.14 0.01 -0.70
CA ILE A 244 10.68 0.94 -1.73
C ILE A 244 9.52 0.29 -2.49
N CYS A 245 8.59 1.11 -2.96
CA CYS A 245 7.59 0.70 -3.93
C CYS A 245 7.42 1.76 -5.00
N TRP A 246 7.42 1.36 -6.27
CA TRP A 246 7.16 2.25 -7.42
C TRP A 246 5.67 2.48 -7.60
N ASN A 247 5.28 3.66 -8.07
CA ASN A 247 3.90 3.92 -8.47
C ASN A 247 3.62 3.18 -9.80
N PRO A 248 2.62 2.28 -9.86
CA PRO A 248 2.31 1.53 -11.08
C PRO A 248 1.72 2.36 -12.22
N MET A 249 1.29 3.60 -11.96
CA MET A 249 0.74 4.50 -12.99
C MET A 249 1.69 5.65 -13.36
N GLU A 250 2.61 6.02 -12.47
CA GLU A 250 3.57 7.11 -12.68
C GLU A 250 5.00 6.58 -12.59
N ALA A 251 5.66 6.40 -13.74
CA ALA A 251 6.94 5.69 -13.82
C ALA A 251 8.05 6.31 -12.97
N PHE A 252 8.04 7.62 -12.76
CA PHE A 252 9.13 8.33 -12.10
C PHE A 252 8.91 8.54 -10.60
N ILE A 253 7.77 8.09 -10.05
CA ILE A 253 7.43 8.27 -8.64
C ILE A 253 7.56 6.95 -7.89
N PHE A 254 8.21 7.00 -6.73
CA PHE A 254 8.27 5.88 -5.79
C PHE A 254 8.10 6.36 -4.35
N THR A 255 7.61 5.49 -3.49
CA THR A 255 7.53 5.72 -2.04
C THR A 255 8.55 4.85 -1.32
N ALA A 256 9.33 5.46 -0.43
CA ALA A 256 10.24 4.77 0.48
C ALA A 256 9.65 4.69 1.90
N ALA A 257 9.70 3.49 2.49
CA ALA A 257 9.36 3.20 3.87
C ALA A 257 10.59 3.41 4.75
N ASN A 258 10.53 4.32 5.72
CA ASN A 258 11.67 4.65 6.55
C ASN A 258 11.43 4.28 8.02
N GLU A 259 12.53 4.05 8.74
CA GLU A 259 12.53 3.83 10.18
C GLU A 259 12.18 5.05 11.02
N ASP A 260 12.28 6.26 10.46
CA ASP A 260 11.85 7.50 11.12
C ASP A 260 10.33 7.68 11.25
N TYR A 261 9.59 6.58 11.04
CA TYR A 261 8.13 6.46 11.11
C TYR A 261 7.39 7.15 9.96
N ASN A 262 8.11 7.73 9.00
CA ASN A 262 7.50 8.42 7.88
C ASN A 262 7.69 7.62 6.60
N LEU A 263 6.90 7.99 5.60
CA LEU A 263 7.12 7.57 4.23
C LEU A 263 7.42 8.78 3.36
N TYR A 264 8.32 8.58 2.41
CA TYR A 264 8.78 9.63 1.50
C TYR A 264 8.42 9.25 0.08
N THR A 265 7.58 10.06 -0.57
CA THR A 265 7.42 9.98 -2.03
C THR A 265 8.48 10.82 -2.70
N PHE A 266 9.23 10.21 -3.60
CA PHE A 266 10.26 10.86 -4.40
C PHE A 266 9.88 10.85 -5.87
N ASP A 267 10.33 11.89 -6.57
CA ASP A 267 10.45 11.88 -8.03
C ASP A 267 11.91 11.52 -8.35
N MET A 268 12.14 10.46 -9.12
CA MET A 268 13.48 10.02 -9.53
C MET A 268 14.29 11.12 -10.24
N ARG A 269 13.62 12.09 -10.87
CA ARG A 269 14.27 13.19 -11.60
C ARG A 269 14.83 14.23 -10.64
N ALA A 270 14.12 14.50 -9.54
CA ALA A 270 14.40 15.55 -8.57
C ALA A 270 14.45 14.97 -7.13
N LEU A 271 15.59 14.36 -6.79
CA LEU A 271 15.77 13.65 -5.53
C LEU A 271 16.14 14.53 -4.33
N ASP A 272 16.48 15.81 -4.57
CA ASP A 272 16.91 16.74 -3.51
C ASP A 272 15.81 17.00 -2.48
N THR A 273 14.54 16.85 -2.88
CA THR A 273 13.38 17.04 -2.01
C THR A 273 12.33 15.97 -2.26
N PRO A 274 11.77 15.33 -1.21
CA PRO A 274 10.61 14.48 -1.40
C PRO A 274 9.41 15.31 -1.85
N VAL A 275 8.63 14.76 -2.78
CA VAL A 275 7.38 15.36 -3.29
C VAL A 275 6.39 15.48 -2.13
N MET A 276 6.21 14.40 -1.36
CA MET A 276 5.36 14.36 -0.18
C MET A 276 6.03 13.58 0.95
N VAL A 277 5.74 14.01 2.18
CA VAL A 277 6.09 13.27 3.41
C VAL A 277 4.81 12.81 4.04
N HIS A 278 4.64 11.50 4.16
CA HIS A 278 3.49 10.88 4.77
C HIS A 278 3.80 10.56 6.23
N MET A 279 3.02 11.19 7.11
CA MET A 279 3.24 11.20 8.55
C MET A 279 2.00 10.67 9.25
N ASP A 280 2.14 9.57 9.95
CA ASP A 280 1.19 9.14 10.98
C ASP A 280 1.79 8.01 11.85
N HIS A 281 2.77 7.23 11.36
CA HIS A 281 3.30 6.07 12.09
C HIS A 281 4.03 6.47 13.33
N VAL A 282 3.98 5.55 14.27
CA VAL A 282 4.54 5.72 15.59
C VAL A 282 5.85 4.95 15.70
N SER A 283 5.95 3.84 14.95
CA SER A 283 7.15 3.03 14.85
C SER A 283 7.59 2.88 13.38
N ALA A 284 8.71 2.19 13.18
CA ALA A 284 9.33 2.01 11.87
C ALA A 284 8.32 1.45 10.85
N VAL A 285 8.36 1.97 9.62
CA VAL A 285 7.54 1.47 8.52
C VAL A 285 8.32 0.36 7.83
N LEU A 286 7.77 -0.85 7.81
CA LEU A 286 8.48 -2.03 7.31
C LEU A 286 8.21 -2.25 5.81
N ASP A 287 6.96 -2.20 5.38
CA ASP A 287 6.57 -2.49 3.99
C ASP A 287 5.57 -1.47 3.45
N VAL A 288 5.60 -1.30 2.13
CA VAL A 288 4.77 -0.38 1.35
C VAL A 288 4.35 -1.02 0.05
N ASP A 289 3.09 -0.86 -0.30
CA ASP A 289 2.57 -1.32 -1.58
C ASP A 289 1.56 -0.33 -2.16
N TYR A 290 1.72 0.01 -3.43
CA TYR A 290 0.78 0.86 -4.15
C TYR A 290 -0.48 0.10 -4.54
N SER A 291 -1.61 0.81 -4.55
CA SER A 291 -2.79 0.32 -5.25
C SER A 291 -2.47 0.19 -6.75
N PRO A 292 -3.01 -0.81 -7.45
CA PRO A 292 -2.86 -0.92 -8.91
C PRO A 292 -3.34 0.34 -9.67
N THR A 293 -4.21 1.13 -9.06
CA THR A 293 -4.69 2.42 -9.59
C THR A 293 -3.70 3.58 -9.42
N GLY A 294 -2.62 3.42 -8.66
CA GLY A 294 -1.60 4.43 -8.41
C GLY A 294 -2.02 5.63 -7.56
N LYS A 295 -3.26 5.66 -7.07
CA LYS A 295 -3.84 6.82 -6.33
C LYS A 295 -3.63 6.75 -4.82
N GLU A 296 -3.49 5.53 -4.30
CA GLU A 296 -3.31 5.27 -2.88
C GLU A 296 -2.21 4.22 -2.71
N PHE A 297 -1.62 4.19 -1.53
CA PHE A 297 -0.72 3.12 -1.13
C PHE A 297 -1.04 2.72 0.30
N VAL A 298 -0.61 1.51 0.64
CA VAL A 298 -0.70 0.96 1.97
C VAL A 298 0.69 0.87 2.56
N SER A 299 0.76 1.06 3.87
CA SER A 299 1.98 0.94 4.65
C SER A 299 1.74 0.06 5.86
N ALA A 300 2.70 -0.81 6.15
CA ALA A 300 2.76 -1.63 7.34
C ALA A 300 3.82 -1.08 8.28
N SER A 301 3.48 -1.00 9.57
CA SER A 301 4.41 -0.52 10.59
C SER A 301 4.61 -1.56 11.69
N PHE A 302 5.77 -1.46 12.30
CA PHE A 302 6.11 -2.16 13.53
C PHE A 302 5.21 -1.73 14.72
N ASP A 303 4.42 -0.66 14.60
CA ASP A 303 3.44 -0.26 15.63
C ASP A 303 2.16 -1.12 15.67
N LYS A 304 2.14 -2.25 14.93
CA LYS A 304 1.01 -3.19 14.83
C LYS A 304 -0.20 -2.58 14.14
N SER A 305 0.03 -1.63 13.22
CA SER A 305 -1.01 -1.01 12.43
C SER A 305 -0.70 -0.98 10.95
N ILE A 306 -1.77 -0.95 10.16
CA ILE A 306 -1.73 -0.78 8.72
C ILE A 306 -2.39 0.55 8.42
N ARG A 307 -1.79 1.34 7.54
CA ARG A 307 -2.35 2.63 7.13
C ARG A 307 -2.42 2.78 5.63
N ILE A 308 -3.55 3.32 5.21
CA ILE A 308 -3.84 3.66 3.81
C ILE A 308 -3.61 5.16 3.64
N PHE A 309 -2.78 5.54 2.69
CA PHE A 309 -2.49 6.92 2.35
C PHE A 309 -2.88 7.20 0.90
N PRO A 310 -3.61 8.30 0.65
CA PRO A 310 -3.67 8.90 -0.68
C PRO A 310 -2.31 9.50 -1.02
N VAL A 311 -1.86 9.36 -2.27
CA VAL A 311 -0.53 9.84 -2.71
C VAL A 311 -0.38 11.35 -2.50
N ASP A 312 -1.47 12.11 -2.66
CA ASP A 312 -1.46 13.58 -2.54
C ASP A 312 -1.51 14.09 -1.09
N LYS A 313 -1.69 13.23 -0.09
CA LYS A 313 -1.96 13.64 1.30
C LYS A 313 -0.91 13.10 2.26
N SER A 314 -0.39 13.97 3.13
CA SER A 314 0.54 13.57 4.20
C SER A 314 -0.09 12.66 5.26
N ARG A 315 -1.40 12.71 5.44
CA ARG A 315 -2.11 12.00 6.51
C ARG A 315 -2.84 10.80 5.94
N SER A 316 -2.86 9.73 6.72
CA SER A 316 -3.58 8.51 6.43
C SER A 316 -5.08 8.78 6.32
N ARG A 317 -5.71 8.07 5.39
CA ARG A 317 -7.16 8.02 5.21
C ARG A 317 -7.79 7.09 6.24
N GLU A 318 -7.19 5.91 6.40
CA GLU A 318 -7.66 4.87 7.32
C GLU A 318 -6.50 4.21 8.06
N VAL A 319 -6.81 3.67 9.24
CA VAL A 319 -5.90 2.90 10.09
C VAL A 319 -6.60 1.61 10.49
N TYR A 320 -5.97 0.47 10.24
CA TYR A 320 -6.45 -0.84 10.64
C TYR A 320 -5.55 -1.43 11.72
N HIS A 321 -6.20 -1.98 12.74
CA HIS A 321 -5.55 -2.68 13.84
C HIS A 321 -6.53 -3.71 14.41
N THR A 322 -5.97 -4.76 15.03
CA THR A 322 -6.71 -5.73 15.82
C THR A 322 -5.89 -6.03 17.07
N LYS A 323 -6.52 -6.35 18.20
CA LYS A 323 -5.79 -6.73 19.43
C LYS A 323 -4.86 -7.92 19.26
N ARG A 324 -5.25 -8.87 18.39
CA ARG A 324 -4.44 -10.05 18.05
C ARG A 324 -3.24 -9.69 17.18
N MET A 325 -3.40 -8.64 16.35
CA MET A 325 -2.37 -8.13 15.42
C MET A 325 -1.08 -7.76 16.14
N GLN A 326 -0.02 -8.53 15.87
CA GLN A 326 1.35 -8.17 16.25
C GLN A 326 2.02 -7.36 15.13
N HIS A 327 3.34 -7.24 15.15
CA HIS A 327 4.11 -6.44 14.21
C HIS A 327 3.74 -6.85 12.77
N VAL A 328 3.41 -5.86 11.94
CA VAL A 328 3.03 -6.12 10.54
C VAL A 328 4.29 -5.96 9.72
N ILE A 329 4.80 -7.07 9.19
CA ILE A 329 6.09 -7.11 8.50
C ILE A 329 5.89 -6.77 7.02
N CYS A 330 4.88 -7.38 6.39
CA CYS A 330 4.65 -7.22 4.96
C CYS A 330 3.18 -6.88 4.65
N VAL A 331 2.96 -6.16 3.55
CA VAL A 331 1.64 -5.73 3.10
C VAL A 331 1.55 -5.67 1.59
N LYS A 332 0.43 -6.15 1.03
CA LYS A 332 0.18 -6.11 -0.41
C LYS A 332 -1.26 -5.75 -0.73
N TRP A 333 -1.45 -4.95 -1.76
CA TRP A 333 -2.74 -4.75 -2.39
C TRP A 333 -3.08 -5.94 -3.28
N THR A 334 -4.36 -6.27 -3.31
CA THR A 334 -4.89 -7.13 -4.36
C THR A 334 -4.92 -6.40 -5.70
N SER A 335 -4.74 -7.14 -6.79
CA SER A 335 -4.68 -6.58 -8.15
C SER A 335 -5.99 -5.92 -8.61
N ASP A 336 -7.11 -6.19 -7.92
CA ASP A 336 -8.40 -5.52 -8.15
C ASP A 336 -8.55 -4.17 -7.41
N SER A 337 -7.56 -3.75 -6.64
CA SER A 337 -7.56 -2.51 -5.83
C SER A 337 -8.70 -2.41 -4.82
N LYS A 338 -9.24 -3.54 -4.32
CA LYS A 338 -10.33 -3.55 -3.33
C LYS A 338 -9.93 -4.11 -1.98
N TYR A 339 -8.91 -4.93 -1.93
CA TYR A 339 -8.48 -5.58 -0.70
C TYR A 339 -7.00 -5.37 -0.43
N ILE A 340 -6.64 -5.53 0.83
CA ILE A 340 -5.30 -5.37 1.36
C ILE A 340 -5.01 -6.64 2.16
N MET A 341 -3.86 -7.23 1.92
CA MET A 341 -3.34 -8.37 2.63
C MET A 341 -2.18 -7.93 3.49
N CYS A 342 -2.07 -8.47 4.70
CA CYS A 342 -0.93 -8.22 5.56
C CYS A 342 -0.41 -9.52 6.16
N GLY A 343 0.91 -9.68 6.17
CA GLY A 343 1.60 -10.70 6.94
C GLY A 343 2.06 -10.09 8.25
N SER A 344 1.77 -10.80 9.34
CA SER A 344 2.16 -10.39 10.67
C SER A 344 3.11 -11.39 11.30
N ASP A 345 3.83 -10.92 12.31
CA ASP A 345 4.76 -11.71 13.11
C ASP A 345 4.06 -12.85 13.88
N GLU A 346 2.76 -12.72 14.14
CA GLU A 346 1.94 -13.77 14.77
C GLU A 346 1.45 -14.85 13.78
N MET A 347 2.23 -15.13 12.74
CA MET A 347 2.02 -16.25 11.78
C MET A 347 0.80 -16.11 10.86
N ASN A 348 -0.08 -15.15 11.11
CA ASN A 348 -1.33 -15.00 10.38
C ASN A 348 -1.21 -14.01 9.21
N ILE A 349 -1.89 -14.34 8.11
CA ILE A 349 -2.13 -13.42 7.01
C ILE A 349 -3.55 -12.92 7.10
N ARG A 350 -3.78 -11.61 7.12
CA ARG A 350 -5.13 -11.05 7.19
C ARG A 350 -5.52 -10.32 5.92
N LEU A 351 -6.78 -10.46 5.57
CA LEU A 351 -7.41 -9.81 4.44
C LEU A 351 -8.35 -8.71 4.94
N TRP A 352 -8.16 -7.51 4.42
CA TRP A 352 -8.90 -6.30 4.75
C TRP A 352 -9.52 -5.72 3.50
N LYS A 353 -10.67 -5.07 3.63
CA LYS A 353 -11.20 -4.19 2.58
C LYS A 353 -10.35 -2.92 2.54
N ALA A 354 -9.99 -2.44 1.36
CA ALA A 354 -9.38 -1.12 1.21
C ALA A 354 -10.33 -0.02 1.67
N ASN A 355 -11.59 -0.07 1.21
CA ASN A 355 -12.65 0.82 1.66
C ASN A 355 -13.49 0.11 2.73
N ALA A 356 -13.31 0.47 4.01
CA ALA A 356 -13.97 -0.22 5.12
C ALA A 356 -15.50 -0.31 5.03
N SER A 357 -16.16 0.71 4.48
CA SER A 357 -17.61 0.80 4.38
C SER A 357 -18.18 0.19 3.10
N GLU A 358 -17.34 -0.39 2.24
CA GLU A 358 -17.77 -0.91 0.96
C GLU A 358 -18.53 -2.24 1.13
N LYS A 359 -19.74 -2.27 0.56
CA LYS A 359 -20.57 -3.48 0.47
C LYS A 359 -19.95 -4.44 -0.53
N LEU A 360 -19.93 -5.73 -0.18
CA LEU A 360 -19.48 -6.80 -1.06
C LEU A 360 -20.61 -7.17 -2.04
N GLY A 361 -20.23 -7.57 -3.26
CA GLY A 361 -21.18 -7.97 -4.31
C GLY A 361 -21.55 -6.85 -5.29
N VAL A 362 -22.47 -7.17 -6.19
CA VAL A 362 -22.95 -6.24 -7.24
C VAL A 362 -23.98 -5.27 -6.65
N LEU A 363 -23.82 -3.98 -6.94
CA LEU A 363 -24.78 -2.94 -6.53
C LEU A 363 -25.80 -2.70 -7.64
N THR A 364 -27.06 -2.47 -7.28
CA THR A 364 -28.07 -2.00 -8.24
C THR A 364 -27.73 -0.58 -8.70
N SER A 365 -28.19 -0.19 -9.90
CA SER A 365 -27.91 1.15 -10.45
C SER A 365 -28.35 2.28 -9.51
N ARG A 366 -29.49 2.11 -8.82
CA ARG A 366 -30.00 3.07 -7.83
C ARG A 366 -29.11 3.15 -6.58
N GLU A 367 -28.64 2.01 -6.07
CA GLU A 367 -27.71 1.96 -4.94
C GLU A 367 -26.37 2.61 -5.29
N LYS A 368 -25.83 2.31 -6.48
CA LYS A 368 -24.59 2.92 -6.99
C LYS A 368 -24.72 4.44 -7.09
N ALA A 369 -25.76 4.94 -7.74
CA ALA A 369 -26.01 6.37 -7.86
C ALA A 369 -26.16 7.07 -6.49
N ALA A 370 -26.83 6.42 -5.52
CA ALA A 370 -26.93 6.93 -4.16
C ALA A 370 -25.57 6.99 -3.45
N LYS A 371 -24.72 5.96 -3.61
CA LYS A 371 -23.35 5.94 -3.06
C LYS A 371 -22.49 7.05 -3.67
N ASP A 372 -22.53 7.21 -4.98
CA ASP A 372 -21.76 8.23 -5.71
C ASP A 372 -22.21 9.65 -5.31
N TYR A 373 -23.52 9.88 -5.20
CA TYR A 373 -24.09 11.14 -4.70
C TYR A 373 -23.63 11.45 -3.27
N ASN A 374 -23.71 10.47 -2.37
CA ASN A 374 -23.24 10.61 -1.00
C ASN A 374 -21.74 10.91 -0.92
N GLN A 375 -20.93 10.28 -1.78
CA GLN A 375 -19.49 10.53 -1.85
C GLN A 375 -19.20 11.98 -2.28
N LYS A 376 -19.90 12.48 -3.32
CA LYS A 376 -19.77 13.86 -3.78
C LYS A 376 -20.22 14.88 -2.74
N LEU A 377 -21.30 14.60 -2.01
CA LEU A 377 -21.74 15.44 -0.90
C LEU A 377 -20.71 15.50 0.23
N LYS A 378 -20.13 14.36 0.62
CA LYS A 378 -19.06 14.34 1.64
C LYS A 378 -17.84 15.15 1.19
N GLU A 379 -17.45 15.05 -0.07
CA GLU A 379 -16.35 15.87 -0.66
C GLU A 379 -16.69 17.37 -0.58
N LYS A 380 -17.89 17.77 -1.00
CA LYS A 380 -18.36 19.16 -0.95
C LYS A 380 -18.33 19.75 0.47
N PHE A 381 -18.80 18.99 1.47
CA PHE A 381 -18.92 19.46 2.85
C PHE A 381 -17.79 19.00 3.79
N GLN A 382 -16.66 18.48 3.26
CA GLN A 382 -15.60 17.85 4.06
C GLN A 382 -14.96 18.76 5.12
N HIS A 383 -14.97 20.07 4.90
CA HIS A 383 -14.31 21.06 5.76
C HIS A 383 -15.16 21.48 6.96
N TYR A 384 -16.46 21.19 6.96
CA TYR A 384 -17.36 21.56 8.05
C TYR A 384 -17.01 20.80 9.33
N PRO A 385 -17.04 21.45 10.51
CA PRO A 385 -16.44 20.92 11.73
C PRO A 385 -17.05 19.59 12.19
N HIS A 386 -18.37 19.44 12.13
CA HIS A 386 -19.04 18.19 12.53
C HIS A 386 -18.71 17.02 11.61
N ILE A 387 -18.78 17.24 10.28
CA ILE A 387 -18.47 16.26 9.25
C ILE A 387 -16.99 15.87 9.34
N LYS A 388 -16.09 16.85 9.39
CA LYS A 388 -14.65 16.66 9.53
C LYS A 388 -14.28 15.88 10.79
N ARG A 389 -14.90 16.19 11.93
CA ARG A 389 -14.67 15.48 13.20
C ARG A 389 -15.09 14.01 13.11
N ILE A 390 -16.29 13.74 12.60
CA ILE A 390 -16.82 12.37 12.46
C ILE A 390 -16.00 11.56 11.44
N ALA A 391 -15.67 12.16 10.30
CA ALA A 391 -14.88 11.50 9.26
C ALA A 391 -13.43 11.18 9.70
N ARG A 392 -12.84 12.00 10.57
CA ARG A 392 -11.47 11.78 11.08
C ARG A 392 -11.40 10.86 12.29
N HIS A 393 -12.49 10.71 13.04
CA HIS A 393 -12.49 9.92 14.26
C HIS A 393 -12.24 8.43 13.96
N ARG A 394 -11.18 7.89 14.55
CA ARG A 394 -10.85 6.46 14.56
C ARG A 394 -10.51 6.04 15.97
N HIS A 395 -10.99 4.87 16.38
CA HIS A 395 -10.55 4.26 17.62
C HIS A 395 -9.15 3.69 17.40
N LEU A 396 -8.16 4.14 18.18
CA LEU A 396 -6.79 3.62 18.14
C LEU A 396 -6.50 2.84 19.43
N PRO A 397 -5.61 1.83 19.40
CA PRO A 397 -5.10 1.20 20.62
C PRO A 397 -4.48 2.23 21.56
N LYS A 398 -4.59 2.00 22.88
CA LYS A 398 -4.08 2.91 23.91
C LYS A 398 -2.58 3.19 23.75
N SER A 399 -1.79 2.17 23.39
CA SER A 399 -0.35 2.29 23.15
C SER A 399 -0.02 3.26 22.01
N ILE A 400 -0.67 3.08 20.85
CA ILE A 400 -0.52 3.96 19.69
C ILE A 400 -0.97 5.39 20.06
N TYR A 401 -2.09 5.52 20.77
CA TYR A 401 -2.61 6.83 21.17
C TYR A 401 -1.65 7.60 22.10
N SER A 402 -1.09 6.95 23.12
CA SER A 402 -0.14 7.59 24.04
C SER A 402 1.14 7.99 23.34
N GLN A 403 1.70 7.09 22.51
CA GLN A 403 2.93 7.39 21.77
C GLN A 403 2.73 8.51 20.73
N ILE A 404 1.55 8.63 20.09
CA ILE A 404 1.24 9.78 19.23
C ILE A 404 1.27 11.09 20.02
N GLN A 405 0.73 11.10 21.25
CA GLN A 405 0.76 12.28 22.12
C GLN A 405 2.20 12.65 22.49
N GLU A 406 3.01 11.67 22.90
CA GLU A 406 4.43 11.86 23.21
C GLU A 406 5.19 12.41 22.00
N GLN A 407 5.02 11.81 20.82
CA GLN A 407 5.66 12.27 19.59
C GLN A 407 5.23 13.70 19.21
N ARG A 408 3.96 14.06 19.43
CA ARG A 408 3.49 15.43 19.20
C ARG A 408 4.18 16.40 20.15
N ILE A 409 4.26 16.09 21.44
CA ILE A 409 4.95 16.91 22.45
C ILE A 409 6.42 17.06 22.08
N MET A 410 7.09 15.97 21.69
CA MET A 410 8.49 16.00 21.24
C MET A 410 8.70 16.85 19.99
N LYS A 411 7.83 16.74 18.97
CA LYS A 411 7.89 17.55 17.74
C LYS A 411 7.67 19.03 18.04
N GLU A 412 6.68 19.37 18.86
CA GLU A 412 6.42 20.75 19.28
C GLU A 412 7.59 21.33 20.09
N ALA A 413 8.18 20.56 21.00
CA ALA A 413 9.37 20.95 21.77
C ALA A 413 10.58 21.18 20.85
N ARG A 414 10.84 20.30 19.88
CA ARG A 414 11.92 20.45 18.89
C ARG A 414 11.71 21.69 18.03
N ARG A 415 10.50 21.90 17.50
CA ARG A 415 10.13 23.09 16.73
C ARG A 415 10.32 24.37 17.54
N ARG A 416 9.90 24.39 18.80
CA ARG A 416 10.08 25.53 19.71
C ARG A 416 11.57 25.85 19.91
N LYS A 417 12.42 24.84 20.14
CA LYS A 417 13.87 24.99 20.27
C LYS A 417 14.50 25.57 18.99
N GLU A 418 14.11 25.06 17.82
CA GLU A 418 14.61 25.59 16.53
C GLU A 418 14.19 27.05 16.30
N VAL A 419 12.92 27.38 16.55
CA VAL A 419 12.41 28.75 16.41
C VAL A 419 13.13 29.70 17.37
N ASN A 420 13.35 29.29 18.62
CA ASN A 420 14.11 30.07 19.58
C ASN A 420 15.57 30.26 19.13
N ARG A 421 16.22 29.20 18.63
CA ARG A 421 17.58 29.28 18.09
C ARG A 421 17.66 30.28 16.94
N ILE A 422 16.70 30.27 16.02
CA ILE A 422 16.63 31.24 14.90
C ILE A 422 16.49 32.66 15.45
N LYS A 423 15.55 32.89 16.38
CA LYS A 423 15.29 34.22 16.96
C LYS A 423 16.49 34.80 17.73
N HIS A 424 17.26 33.97 18.41
CA HIS A 424 18.42 34.40 19.21
C HIS A 424 19.75 34.33 18.45
N SER A 425 19.74 33.91 17.19
CA SER A 425 20.91 33.90 16.31
C SER A 425 20.99 35.19 15.49
N LYS A 426 22.19 35.52 14.99
CA LYS A 426 22.33 36.66 14.06
C LYS A 426 21.42 36.43 12.84
N PRO A 427 20.69 37.45 12.34
CA PRO A 427 19.85 37.32 11.16
C PRO A 427 20.61 36.64 10.01
N GLY A 428 20.05 35.56 9.45
CA GLY A 428 20.65 34.80 8.34
C GLY A 428 21.64 33.70 8.74
N SER A 429 22.07 33.60 10.00
CA SER A 429 23.05 32.58 10.42
C SER A 429 22.49 31.16 10.47
N VAL A 430 21.20 31.00 10.80
CA VAL A 430 20.51 29.70 10.83
C VAL A 430 19.44 29.68 9.73
N PRO A 431 19.64 28.94 8.62
CA PRO A 431 18.67 28.90 7.54
C PRO A 431 17.40 28.15 7.96
N LEU A 432 16.24 28.65 7.54
CA LEU A 432 14.97 27.95 7.69
C LEU A 432 14.87 26.84 6.63
N VAL A 433 15.27 25.63 6.99
CA VAL A 433 15.14 24.46 6.12
C VAL A 433 13.70 23.95 6.17
N SER A 434 13.06 23.77 5.01
CA SER A 434 11.72 23.20 4.92
C SER A 434 11.70 21.78 5.49
N GLU A 435 10.62 21.38 6.17
CA GLU A 435 10.53 20.05 6.79
C GLU A 435 10.79 18.92 5.79
N LYS A 436 10.34 19.08 4.53
CA LYS A 436 10.60 18.12 3.45
C LYS A 436 12.10 17.94 3.16
N LYS A 437 12.88 19.02 3.17
CA LYS A 437 14.32 18.99 2.89
C LYS A 437 15.13 18.42 4.04
N LYS A 438 14.66 18.52 5.29
CA LYS A 438 15.42 18.10 6.48
C LYS A 438 15.80 16.63 6.50
N HIS A 439 15.03 15.78 5.82
CA HIS A 439 15.20 14.33 5.86
C HIS A 439 16.20 13.80 4.81
N VAL A 440 16.50 14.60 3.79
CA VAL A 440 17.48 14.27 2.75
C VAL A 440 18.82 14.87 3.16
N VAL A 441 19.81 14.02 3.40
CA VAL A 441 21.16 14.42 3.82
C VAL A 441 21.98 14.84 2.60
N ALA A 442 22.00 13.99 1.57
CA ALA A 442 22.75 14.24 0.34
C ALA A 442 22.18 13.44 -0.83
N VAL A 443 22.38 13.95 -2.04
CA VAL A 443 22.11 13.23 -3.30
C VAL A 443 23.43 13.12 -4.05
N VAL A 444 23.88 11.89 -4.29
CA VAL A 444 25.02 11.57 -5.13
C VAL A 444 24.48 11.25 -6.52
N LYS A 445 24.95 12.01 -7.52
CA LYS A 445 24.54 11.87 -8.91
C LYS A 445 25.47 10.97 -9.69
#